data_AF-A0A4Y2HG72-F1
#
_entry.id   AF-A0A4Y2HG72-F1
#
_cell.length_a   1.000
_cell.length_b   1.000
_cell.length_c   1.000
_cell.angle_alpha   90.00
_cell.angle_beta   90.00
_cell.angle_gamma   90.00
#
_symmetry.space_group_name_H-M   'P 1'
#
loop_
_entity.id
_entity.type
_entity.pdbx_description
1 polymer ?
#
loop_
_entity_poly.entity_id
_entity_poly.type
_entity_poly.pdbx_seq_one_letter_code
_entity_poly.pdbx_strand_id
1 'polypeptide(L)'
;MAFFAKSQKVDLLSLVAEVGLDVSPNVGSLELIKWIQSTADYEQETFKDILKAMTSVRIQKVKEQKKREKREFEAKEKEKEREHELLLKKMELETEERIESTTEGRVKSSFDVYRLILKFDPKVRDISLYLTLFERQLKRAKVSEELWVSNLFPTAWSS
;
A
#
# COMPACT_ATOMS: atom_id res chain seq x y z
N MET A 1 -18.76 -46.27 24.81
CA MET A 1 -19.91 -45.39 24.51
C MET A 1 -19.55 -43.91 24.29
N ALA A 2 -18.65 -43.27 25.06
CA ALA A 2 -18.43 -41.82 24.98
C ALA A 2 -17.53 -41.29 23.84
N PHE A 3 -16.91 -42.16 23.03
CA PHE A 3 -15.96 -41.74 21.99
C PHE A 3 -16.65 -41.04 20.82
N PHE A 4 -17.64 -41.69 20.21
CA PHE A 4 -18.37 -41.12 19.07
C PHE A 4 -19.19 -39.88 19.44
N ALA A 5 -19.62 -39.76 20.69
CA ALA A 5 -20.34 -38.58 21.18
C ALA A 5 -19.48 -37.29 21.14
N LYS A 6 -18.15 -37.43 21.14
CA LYS A 6 -17.20 -36.29 21.05
C LYS A 6 -16.77 -36.00 19.61
N SER A 7 -17.14 -36.85 18.66
CA SER A 7 -16.77 -36.73 17.26
C SER A 7 -17.64 -35.71 16.53
N GLN A 8 -17.09 -35.05 15.51
CA GLN A 8 -17.91 -34.13 14.69
C GLN A 8 -18.87 -34.91 13.80
N LYS A 9 -20.04 -34.32 13.54
CA LYS A 9 -21.06 -34.89 12.64
C LYS A 9 -20.50 -35.24 11.25
N VAL A 10 -19.61 -34.40 10.72
CA VAL A 10 -18.97 -34.61 9.41
C VAL A 10 -18.06 -35.85 9.38
N ASP A 11 -17.36 -36.12 10.49
CA ASP A 11 -16.48 -37.28 10.63
C ASP A 11 -17.33 -38.55 10.81
N LEU A 12 -18.45 -38.46 11.54
CA LEU A 12 -19.42 -39.56 11.68
C LEU A 12 -20.11 -39.90 10.36
N LEU A 13 -20.54 -38.91 9.58
CA LEU A 13 -21.15 -39.12 8.25
C LEU A 13 -20.16 -39.80 7.30
N SER A 14 -18.90 -39.36 7.30
CA SER A 14 -17.84 -39.97 6.48
C SER A 14 -17.59 -41.42 6.89
N LEU A 15 -17.58 -41.72 8.20
CA LEU A 15 -17.42 -43.07 8.70
C LEU A 15 -18.59 -43.97 8.29
N VAL A 16 -19.84 -43.48 8.34
CA VAL A 16 -21.00 -44.27 7.93
C VAL A 16 -20.98 -44.55 6.43
N ALA A 17 -20.57 -43.58 5.62
CA ALA A 17 -20.36 -43.76 4.18
C ALA A 17 -19.26 -44.80 3.89
N GLU A 18 -18.16 -44.80 4.64
CA GLU A 18 -17.07 -45.78 4.52
C GLU A 18 -17.55 -47.22 4.81
N VAL A 19 -18.51 -47.37 5.71
CA VAL A 19 -19.12 -48.66 6.09
C VAL A 19 -20.19 -49.10 5.07
N GLY A 20 -20.40 -48.33 4.00
CA GLY A 20 -21.30 -48.68 2.90
C GLY A 20 -22.78 -48.37 3.17
N LEU A 21 -23.07 -47.58 4.20
CA LEU A 21 -24.42 -47.07 4.46
C LEU A 21 -24.56 -45.67 3.83
N ASP A 22 -25.44 -45.56 2.84
CA ASP A 22 -25.80 -44.26 2.28
C ASP A 22 -26.78 -43.54 3.21
N VAL A 23 -26.34 -42.41 3.75
CA VAL A 23 -27.05 -41.69 4.80
C VAL A 23 -27.23 -40.23 4.43
N SER A 24 -28.49 -39.78 4.52
CA SER A 24 -28.83 -38.38 4.35
C SER A 24 -28.05 -37.49 5.33
N PRO A 25 -27.48 -36.37 4.88
CA PRO A 25 -26.73 -35.44 5.74
C PRO A 25 -27.60 -34.79 6.83
N ASN A 26 -28.93 -34.94 6.77
CA ASN A 26 -29.87 -34.43 7.76
C ASN A 26 -29.95 -35.31 9.04
N VAL A 27 -29.49 -36.57 8.98
CA VAL A 27 -29.57 -37.52 10.10
C VAL A 27 -28.86 -37.00 11.36
N GLY A 28 -29.42 -37.28 12.54
CA GLY A 28 -28.87 -36.83 13.82
C GLY A 28 -27.59 -37.57 14.20
N SER A 29 -26.67 -36.93 14.94
CA SER A 29 -25.43 -37.60 15.39
C SER A 29 -25.69 -38.87 16.21
N LEU A 30 -26.73 -38.86 17.06
CA LEU A 30 -27.12 -40.04 17.84
C LEU A 30 -27.60 -41.20 16.97
N GLU A 31 -28.31 -40.92 15.89
CA GLU A 31 -28.79 -41.94 14.94
C GLU A 31 -27.63 -42.56 14.18
N LEU A 32 -26.67 -41.75 13.72
CA LEU A 32 -25.43 -42.21 13.10
C LEU A 32 -24.65 -43.16 14.01
N ILE A 33 -24.49 -42.77 15.29
CA ILE A 33 -23.79 -43.58 16.29
C ILE A 33 -24.51 -44.92 16.50
N LYS A 34 -25.85 -44.90 16.58
CA LYS A 34 -26.64 -46.10 16.74
C LYS A 34 -26.48 -47.02 15.53
N TRP A 35 -26.46 -46.49 14.31
CA TRP A 35 -26.26 -47.30 13.10
C TRP A 35 -24.88 -47.93 13.04
N ILE A 36 -23.82 -47.17 13.33
CA ILE A 36 -22.45 -47.70 13.44
C ILE A 36 -22.39 -48.85 14.46
N GLN A 37 -23.05 -48.71 15.61
CA GLN A 37 -23.05 -49.74 16.65
C GLN A 37 -23.94 -50.94 16.32
N SER A 38 -24.86 -50.81 15.35
CA SER A 38 -25.80 -51.86 14.95
C SER A 38 -25.29 -52.67 13.76
N THR A 39 -24.15 -52.31 13.15
CA THR A 39 -23.57 -53.08 12.06
C THR A 39 -23.00 -54.41 12.58
N ALA A 40 -23.22 -55.50 11.83
CA ALA A 40 -22.73 -56.83 12.21
C ALA A 40 -21.20 -56.88 12.35
N ASP A 41 -20.48 -56.06 11.57
CA ASP A 41 -19.01 -55.98 11.55
C ASP A 41 -18.44 -54.92 12.51
N TYR A 42 -19.20 -54.49 13.52
CA TYR A 42 -18.74 -53.46 14.44
C TYR A 42 -17.59 -53.97 15.32
N GLU A 43 -16.38 -53.49 15.04
CA GLU A 43 -15.22 -53.65 15.89
C GLU A 43 -14.79 -52.29 16.46
N GLN A 44 -14.92 -52.12 17.78
CA GLN A 44 -14.81 -50.81 18.40
C GLN A 44 -13.47 -50.10 18.11
N GLU A 45 -12.34 -50.82 18.11
CA GLU A 45 -11.03 -50.20 17.95
C GLU A 45 -10.75 -49.81 16.49
N THR A 46 -11.20 -50.60 15.51
CA THR A 46 -11.02 -50.27 14.09
C THR A 46 -11.84 -49.04 13.70
N PHE A 47 -13.11 -48.96 14.10
CA PHE A 47 -13.95 -47.79 13.84
C PHE A 47 -13.42 -46.52 14.52
N LYS A 48 -12.85 -46.67 15.72
CA LYS A 48 -12.21 -45.59 16.45
C LYS A 48 -10.95 -45.10 15.75
N ASP A 49 -10.14 -46.00 15.20
CA ASP A 49 -8.95 -45.68 14.43
C ASP A 49 -9.29 -45.01 13.09
N ILE A 50 -10.31 -45.50 12.37
CA ILE A 50 -10.82 -44.88 11.14
C ILE A 50 -11.28 -43.45 11.44
N LEU A 51 -12.08 -43.25 12.49
CA LEU A 51 -12.56 -41.92 12.85
C LEU A 51 -11.43 -40.98 13.28
N LYS A 52 -10.43 -41.51 13.99
CA LYS A 52 -9.21 -40.76 14.36
C LYS A 52 -8.41 -40.37 13.12
N ALA A 53 -8.27 -41.26 12.13
CA ALA A 53 -7.60 -40.98 10.88
C ALA A 53 -8.34 -39.89 10.09
N MET A 54 -9.66 -39.98 9.94
CA MET A 54 -10.50 -38.97 9.28
C MET A 54 -10.38 -37.59 9.95
N THR A 55 -10.50 -37.57 11.28
CA THR A 55 -10.33 -36.35 12.08
C THR A 55 -8.93 -35.75 11.87
N SER A 56 -7.89 -36.60 11.84
CA SER A 56 -6.50 -36.16 11.64
C SER A 56 -6.29 -35.57 10.24
N VAL A 57 -6.81 -36.21 9.19
CA VAL A 57 -6.77 -35.71 7.81
C VAL A 57 -7.45 -34.35 7.70
N ARG A 58 -8.64 -34.19 8.29
CA ARG A 58 -9.36 -32.91 8.29
C ARG A 58 -8.57 -31.81 8.99
N ILE A 59 -8.04 -32.09 10.18
CA ILE A 59 -7.21 -31.13 10.93
C ILE A 59 -5.95 -30.77 10.13
N GLN A 60 -5.31 -31.75 9.48
CA GLN A 60 -4.11 -31.52 8.67
C GLN A 60 -4.41 -30.62 7.48
N LYS A 61 -5.50 -30.86 6.73
CA LYS A 61 -5.94 -29.98 5.63
C LYS A 61 -6.17 -28.55 6.10
N VAL A 62 -6.86 -28.36 7.23
CA VAL A 62 -7.09 -27.04 7.81
C VAL A 62 -5.78 -26.35 8.22
N LYS A 63 -4.86 -27.09 8.84
CA LYS A 63 -3.53 -26.56 9.22
C LYS A 63 -2.71 -26.15 8.01
N GLU A 64 -2.72 -26.96 6.96
CA GLU A 64 -2.01 -26.66 5.72
C GLU A 64 -2.59 -25.44 5.02
N GLN A 65 -3.92 -25.36 4.93
CA GLN A 65 -4.61 -24.20 4.37
C GLN A 65 -4.25 -22.92 5.12
N LYS A 66 -4.33 -22.94 6.45
CA LYS A 66 -3.95 -21.79 7.29
C LYS A 66 -2.48 -21.40 7.11
N LYS A 67 -1.58 -22.37 6.88
CA LYS A 67 -0.16 -22.11 6.60
C LYS A 67 0.03 -21.46 5.22
N ARG A 68 -0.74 -21.88 4.21
CA ARG A 68 -0.72 -21.27 2.87
C ARG A 68 -1.23 -19.83 2.93
N GLU A 69 -2.37 -19.60 3.56
CA GLU A 69 -2.96 -18.27 3.75
C GLU A 69 -2.00 -17.32 4.49
N LYS A 70 -1.33 -17.80 5.55
CA LYS A 70 -0.34 -16.99 6.28
C LYS A 70 0.85 -16.59 5.40
N ARG A 71 1.34 -17.50 4.55
CA ARG A 71 2.43 -17.20 3.61
C ARG A 71 2.02 -16.21 2.54
N GLU A 72 0.80 -16.36 2.00
CA GLU A 72 0.27 -15.44 1.01
C GLU A 72 0.08 -14.03 1.59
N PHE A 73 -0.43 -13.95 2.82
CA PHE A 73 -0.57 -12.68 3.53
C PHE A 73 0.80 -12.00 3.75
N GLU A 74 1.80 -12.75 4.21
CA GLU A 74 3.16 -12.24 4.40
C GLU A 74 3.81 -11.78 3.08
N ALA A 75 3.56 -12.51 1.98
CA ALA A 75 4.05 -12.13 0.65
C ALA A 75 3.40 -10.83 0.15
N LYS A 76 2.09 -10.69 0.34
CA LYS A 76 1.34 -9.46 -0.01
C LYS A 76 1.81 -8.26 0.78
N GLU A 77 2.09 -8.41 2.07
CA GLU A 77 2.62 -7.31 2.89
C GLU A 77 4.03 -6.91 2.44
N LYS A 78 4.92 -7.87 2.17
CA LYS A 78 6.25 -7.60 1.60
C LYS A 78 6.20 -6.96 0.22
N GLU A 79 5.18 -7.26 -0.59
CA GLU A 79 4.99 -6.61 -1.88
C GLU A 79 4.58 -5.16 -1.72
N LYS A 80 3.59 -4.86 -0.86
CA LYS A 80 3.20 -3.47 -0.54
C LYS A 80 4.35 -2.65 0.03
N GLU A 81 5.18 -3.25 0.89
CA GLU A 81 6.36 -2.58 1.45
C GLU A 81 7.35 -2.19 0.34
N ARG A 82 7.64 -3.11 -0.59
CA ARG A 82 8.48 -2.83 -1.76
C ARG A 82 7.87 -1.77 -2.69
N GLU A 83 6.56 -1.80 -2.92
CA GLU A 83 5.87 -0.77 -3.71
C GLU A 83 5.98 0.61 -3.05
N HIS A 84 5.80 0.67 -1.73
CA HIS A 84 5.95 1.91 -0.96
C HIS A 84 7.38 2.45 -1.02
N GLU A 85 8.39 1.58 -0.88
CA GLU A 85 9.81 1.95 -1.03
C GLU A 85 10.12 2.50 -2.44
N LEU A 86 9.60 1.84 -3.48
CA LEU A 86 9.75 2.31 -4.86
C LEU A 86 9.08 3.66 -5.10
N LEU A 87 7.92 3.91 -4.49
CA LEU A 87 7.23 5.19 -4.57
C LEU A 87 8.04 6.30 -3.89
N LEU A 88 8.59 6.05 -2.71
CA LEU A 88 9.47 7.00 -2.02
C LEU A 88 10.67 7.35 -2.89
N LYS A 89 11.35 6.34 -3.45
CA LYS A 89 12.52 6.56 -4.32
C LYS A 89 12.19 7.35 -5.58
N LYS A 90 11.00 7.14 -6.17
CA LYS A 90 10.54 7.95 -7.31
C LYS A 90 10.34 9.42 -6.92
N MET A 91 9.72 9.68 -5.76
CA MET A 91 9.54 11.05 -5.29
C MET A 91 10.89 11.71 -4.97
N GLU A 92 11.84 10.98 -4.37
CA GLU A 92 13.20 11.48 -4.14
C GLU A 92 13.87 11.89 -5.46
N LEU A 93 13.84 11.01 -6.47
CA LEU A 93 14.38 11.32 -7.79
C LEU A 93 13.69 12.51 -8.47
N GLU A 94 12.36 12.61 -8.38
CA GLU A 94 11.63 13.77 -8.91
C GLU A 94 12.01 15.06 -8.17
N THR A 95 12.20 15.00 -6.85
CA THR A 95 12.69 16.15 -6.09
C THR A 95 14.13 16.50 -6.42
N GLU A 96 14.98 15.52 -6.70
CA GLU A 96 16.37 15.73 -7.08
C GLU A 96 16.48 16.27 -8.51
N GLU A 97 15.69 15.77 -9.47
CA GLU A 97 15.55 16.35 -10.82
C GLU A 97 14.99 17.78 -10.75
N ARG A 98 14.05 18.04 -9.84
CA ARG A 98 13.54 19.40 -9.59
C ARG A 98 14.58 20.29 -8.93
N ILE A 99 15.42 19.74 -8.05
CA ILE A 99 16.55 20.48 -7.46
C ILE A 99 17.59 20.73 -8.54
N GLU A 100 18.01 19.75 -9.33
CA GLU A 100 19.00 19.87 -10.39
C GLU A 100 18.54 20.85 -11.48
N SER A 101 17.27 20.78 -11.90
CA SER A 101 16.66 21.81 -12.78
C SER A 101 16.49 23.17 -12.10
N THR A 102 16.40 23.26 -10.77
CA THR A 102 16.52 24.55 -10.05
C THR A 102 17.96 24.94 -9.70
N THR A 103 18.95 24.05 -9.86
CA THR A 103 20.37 24.32 -9.60
C THR A 103 21.04 24.78 -10.88
N GLU A 104 20.69 24.20 -12.04
CA GLU A 104 20.92 24.78 -13.37
C GLU A 104 19.94 25.93 -13.68
N GLY A 105 18.78 25.96 -13.03
CA GLY A 105 17.74 26.98 -13.21
C GLY A 105 17.64 28.02 -12.09
N ARG A 106 18.69 28.23 -11.28
CA ARG A 106 18.79 29.44 -10.43
C ARG A 106 19.52 30.58 -11.11
N VAL A 107 19.50 30.64 -12.44
CA VAL A 107 19.29 31.94 -13.04
C VAL A 107 17.81 32.23 -12.82
N LYS A 108 17.48 32.86 -11.69
CA LYS A 108 16.24 33.66 -11.61
C LYS A 108 16.32 34.55 -12.84
N SER A 109 15.64 34.12 -13.90
CA SER A 109 15.78 34.67 -15.23
C SER A 109 15.63 36.17 -15.07
N SER A 110 16.63 36.94 -15.50
CA SER A 110 16.64 38.40 -15.39
C SER A 110 15.31 38.99 -15.87
N PHE A 111 14.61 38.26 -16.75
CA PHE A 111 13.25 38.48 -17.22
C PHE A 111 12.17 38.66 -16.12
N ASP A 112 12.21 37.90 -15.02
CA ASP A 112 11.26 38.08 -13.91
C ASP A 112 11.53 39.39 -13.15
N VAL A 113 12.79 39.81 -13.07
CA VAL A 113 13.17 41.09 -12.47
C VAL A 113 12.65 42.23 -13.34
N TYR A 114 12.79 42.15 -14.67
CA TYR A 114 12.27 43.16 -15.61
C TYR A 114 10.74 43.28 -15.61
N ARG A 115 10.01 42.18 -15.37
CA ARG A 115 8.55 42.23 -15.17
C ARG A 115 8.14 42.92 -13.87
N LEU A 116 8.95 42.81 -12.82
CA LEU A 116 8.68 43.39 -11.50
C LEU A 116 9.12 44.87 -11.39
N ILE A 117 10.00 45.34 -12.27
CA ILE A 117 10.41 46.74 -12.35
C ILE A 117 9.27 47.54 -12.99
N LEU A 118 8.60 48.37 -12.18
CA LEU A 118 7.64 49.37 -12.67
C LEU A 118 8.31 50.26 -13.71
N LYS A 119 7.74 50.42 -14.91
CA LYS A 119 8.23 51.38 -15.89
C LYS A 119 8.23 52.79 -15.29
N PHE A 120 9.36 53.48 -15.37
CA PHE A 120 9.47 54.84 -14.89
C PHE A 120 8.71 55.79 -15.82
N ASP A 121 7.82 56.60 -15.24
CA ASP A 121 7.16 57.69 -15.95
C ASP A 121 7.63 59.03 -15.34
N PRO A 122 8.49 59.79 -16.05
CA PRO A 122 9.02 61.05 -15.54
C PRO A 122 7.95 62.14 -15.37
N LYS A 123 6.75 61.97 -15.96
CA LYS A 123 5.65 62.94 -15.84
C LYS A 123 4.82 62.75 -14.57
N VAL A 124 4.84 61.55 -13.99
CA VAL A 124 3.92 61.14 -12.91
C VAL A 124 4.66 60.71 -11.64
N ARG A 125 5.89 60.20 -11.74
CA ARG A 125 6.61 59.60 -10.61
C ARG A 125 7.93 60.29 -10.32
N ASP A 126 8.19 60.50 -9.02
CA ASP A 126 9.48 60.95 -8.50
C ASP A 126 10.56 59.89 -8.77
N ILE A 127 11.69 60.34 -9.32
CA ILE A 127 12.88 59.51 -9.60
C ILE A 127 13.43 58.86 -8.33
N SER A 128 13.37 59.56 -7.19
CA SER A 128 13.86 59.07 -5.90
C SER A 128 13.05 57.86 -5.42
N LEU A 129 11.73 57.94 -5.60
CA LEU A 129 10.81 56.85 -5.28
C LEU A 129 11.01 55.65 -6.22
N TYR A 130 11.26 55.90 -7.50
CA TYR A 130 11.57 54.86 -8.47
C TYR A 130 12.85 54.09 -8.10
N LEU A 131 13.94 54.80 -7.80
CA LEU A 131 15.22 54.19 -7.43
C LEU A 131 15.11 53.37 -6.14
N THR A 132 14.38 53.88 -5.13
CA THR A 132 14.16 53.16 -3.86
C THR A 132 13.39 51.85 -4.08
N LEU A 133 12.36 51.87 -4.93
CA LEU A 133 11.60 50.67 -5.26
C LEU A 133 12.45 49.68 -6.09
N PHE A 134 13.20 50.18 -7.07
CA PHE A 134 14.11 49.39 -7.89
C PHE A 134 15.15 48.64 -7.05
N GLU A 135 15.84 49.35 -6.15
CA GLU A 135 16.81 48.77 -5.23
C GLU A 135 16.19 47.69 -4.33
N ARG A 136 15.01 47.98 -3.76
CA ARG A 136 14.27 47.02 -2.93
C ARG A 136 13.86 45.76 -3.70
N GLN A 137 13.61 45.86 -5.01
CA GLN A 137 13.31 44.69 -5.85
C GLN A 137 14.57 43.89 -6.18
N LEU A 138 15.69 44.54 -6.52
CA LEU A 138 16.97 43.86 -6.77
C LEU A 138 17.48 43.11 -5.54
N LYS A 139 17.36 43.73 -4.35
CA LYS A 139 17.65 43.09 -3.06
C LYS A 139 16.78 41.87 -2.82
N ARG A 140 15.46 41.95 -3.08
CA ARG A 140 14.53 40.80 -2.98
C ARG A 140 14.84 39.70 -4.00
N ALA A 141 15.29 40.08 -5.19
CA ALA A 141 15.69 39.16 -6.25
C ALA A 141 17.07 38.53 -6.00
N LYS A 142 17.85 39.01 -5.02
CA LYS A 142 19.24 38.60 -4.72
C LYS A 142 20.17 38.80 -5.93
N VAL A 143 20.00 39.89 -6.66
CA VAL A 143 20.87 40.27 -7.78
C VAL A 143 22.17 40.86 -7.23
N SER A 144 23.32 40.45 -7.76
CA SER A 144 24.64 41.00 -7.39
C SER A 144 24.70 42.51 -7.67
N GLU A 145 25.28 43.28 -6.75
CA GLU A 145 25.40 44.75 -6.83
C GLU A 145 26.11 45.23 -8.10
N GLU A 146 27.09 44.45 -8.57
CA GLU A 146 27.83 44.69 -9.81
C GLU A 146 26.92 44.74 -11.05
N LEU A 147 25.76 44.09 -10.99
CA LEU A 147 24.79 44.01 -12.08
C LEU A 147 23.65 45.03 -11.94
N TRP A 148 23.59 45.82 -10.86
CA TRP A 148 22.47 46.75 -10.64
C TRP A 148 22.43 47.86 -11.67
N VAL A 149 23.59 48.42 -12.00
CA VAL A 149 23.74 49.48 -13.00
C VAL A 149 23.33 48.98 -14.39
N SER A 150 23.75 47.77 -14.76
CA SER A 150 23.41 47.15 -16.05
C SER A 150 21.90 46.90 -16.22
N ASN A 151 21.19 46.65 -15.12
CA ASN A 151 19.73 46.45 -15.13
C ASN A 151 18.93 47.77 -15.15
N LEU A 152 19.58 48.93 -15.04
CA LEU A 152 18.94 50.25 -15.10
C LEU A 152 18.76 50.74 -16.55
N PHE A 153 19.63 50.29 -17.46
CA PHE A 153 19.70 50.76 -18.85
C PHE A 153 18.68 50.18 -19.87
N PRO A 154 17.99 49.03 -19.67
CA PRO A 154 17.11 48.49 -20.72
C PRO A 154 15.83 49.28 -21.00
N THR A 155 15.46 50.24 -20.15
CA THR A 155 14.12 50.87 -20.21
C THR A 155 14.11 52.37 -20.51
N ALA A 156 15.26 53.00 -20.79
CA ALA A 156 15.31 54.46 -20.91
C ALA A 156 15.28 55.01 -22.35
N TRP A 157 15.46 54.19 -23.39
CA TRP A 157 15.51 54.67 -24.78
C TRP A 157 14.69 53.77 -25.71
N SER A 158 13.37 53.87 -25.61
CA SER A 158 12.48 53.54 -26.71
C SER A 158 11.30 54.51 -26.68
N SER A 159 11.59 55.75 -27.07
CA SER A 159 10.85 56.54 -28.06
C SER A 159 11.44 57.95 -28.14
#